data_AF-A0A315EKC3-F1
#
_entry.id   AF-A0A315EKC3-F1
#
_cell.length_a   1.000
_cell.length_b   1.000
_cell.length_c   1.000
_cell.angle_alpha   90.00
_cell.angle_beta   90.00
_cell.angle_gamma   90.00
#
_symmetry.space_group_name_H-M   'P 1'
#
loop_
_entity.id
_entity.type
_entity.pdbx_description
1 polymer ?
#
loop_
_entity_poly.entity_id
_entity_poly.type
_entity_poly.pdbx_seq_one_letter_code
_entity_poly.pdbx_strand_id
1 'polypeptide(L)'
;MMLVEHAHGTDGTGVVYFPIHPRHGQCLVSLVGLSAAVKLSKAYGGQTIILPKCRAIYRARRNAEVMRMAEAGMSNRNIAQAVCLTERQVRNVLAK
;
A
#
# COMPACT_ATOMS: atom_id res chain seq x y z
N MET A 1 8.24 18.04 0.67
CA MET A 1 7.66 16.69 0.59
C MET A 1 8.55 15.83 -0.32
N MET A 2 9.70 15.38 0.20
CA MET A 2 10.80 14.75 -0.57
C MET A 2 11.13 13.33 -0.07
N LEU A 3 10.13 12.46 0.08
CA LEU A 3 10.37 11.04 0.44
C LEU A 3 9.95 10.05 -0.64
N VAL A 4 9.34 10.53 -1.73
CA VAL A 4 8.75 9.65 -2.75
C VAL A 4 9.70 9.43 -3.94
N GLU A 5 10.68 10.30 -4.17
CA GLU A 5 11.46 10.29 -5.42
C GLU A 5 12.47 9.14 -5.56
N HIS A 6 12.89 8.51 -4.47
CA HIS A 6 13.92 7.45 -4.51
C HIS A 6 13.35 6.03 -4.65
N ALA A 7 12.02 5.89 -4.78
CA ALA A 7 11.35 4.59 -4.93
C ALA A 7 10.51 4.54 -6.21
N HIS A 8 10.95 5.19 -7.28
CA HIS A 8 10.34 5.06 -8.61
C HIS A 8 11.26 4.24 -9.52
N GLY A 9 10.94 2.96 -9.71
CA GLY A 9 11.39 2.23 -10.88
C GLY A 9 10.66 2.73 -12.13
N THR A 10 11.29 2.55 -13.28
CA THR A 10 10.91 3.11 -14.59
C THR A 10 9.57 2.62 -15.13
N ASP A 11 8.95 1.62 -14.49
CA ASP A 11 7.70 0.94 -14.87
C ASP A 11 6.57 1.12 -13.83
N GLY A 12 6.75 2.04 -12.88
CA GLY A 12 5.84 2.28 -11.76
C GLY A 12 5.95 1.25 -10.65
N THR A 13 6.98 0.42 -10.67
CA THR A 13 7.34 -0.52 -9.60
C THR A 13 8.40 0.16 -8.72
N GLY A 14 8.24 0.19 -7.41
CA GLY A 14 9.21 0.88 -6.56
C GLY A 14 10.48 0.07 -6.38
N VAL A 15 11.62 0.71 -6.17
CA VAL A 15 12.86 0.02 -5.78
C VAL A 15 13.34 0.56 -4.46
N VAL A 16 13.71 -0.31 -3.54
CA VAL A 16 14.23 0.10 -2.22
C VAL A 16 15.48 -0.70 -1.90
N TYR A 17 16.56 0.02 -1.60
CA TYR A 17 17.79 -0.55 -1.10
C TYR A 17 17.74 -0.74 0.43
N PHE A 18 18.21 -1.89 0.90
CA PHE A 18 18.29 -2.26 2.31
C PHE A 18 19.75 -2.21 2.76
N PRO A 19 20.18 -1.17 3.50
CA PRO A 19 21.57 -1.04 3.92
C PRO A 19 21.92 -2.08 4.99
N ILE A 20 23.14 -2.62 4.97
CA ILE A 20 23.61 -3.57 6.00
C ILE A 20 23.61 -2.92 7.39
N HIS A 21 23.98 -1.64 7.47
CA HIS A 21 23.99 -0.84 8.69
C HIS A 21 23.14 0.42 8.51
N PRO A 22 21.83 0.38 8.84
CA PRO A 22 20.93 1.52 8.72
C PRO A 22 21.38 2.72 9.58
N ARG A 23 21.29 3.93 9.01
CA ARG A 23 21.60 5.20 9.69
C ARG A 23 20.53 6.23 9.42
N HIS A 24 20.37 7.20 10.32
CA HIS A 24 19.49 8.35 10.12
C HIS A 24 19.79 9.07 8.80
N GLY A 25 18.75 9.61 8.16
CA GLY A 25 18.85 10.31 6.88
C GLY A 25 18.85 9.41 5.64
N GLN A 26 18.96 8.08 5.80
CA GLN A 26 18.81 7.15 4.67
C GLN A 26 17.33 6.98 4.29
N CYS A 27 17.08 6.67 3.00
CA CYS A 27 15.73 6.49 2.46
C CYS A 27 14.90 5.46 3.25
N LEU A 28 15.41 4.24 3.44
CA LEU A 28 14.70 3.19 4.19
C LEU A 28 14.36 3.64 5.62
N VAL A 29 15.31 4.27 6.32
CA VAL A 29 15.10 4.77 7.69
C VAL A 29 14.04 5.87 7.73
N SER A 30 13.96 6.70 6.70
CA SER A 30 12.94 7.75 6.62
C SER A 30 11.55 7.19 6.30
N LEU A 31 11.47 6.04 5.62
CA LEU A 31 10.23 5.37 5.27
C LEU A 31 9.60 4.59 6.43
N VAL A 32 10.41 3.83 7.18
CA VAL A 32 9.90 2.90 8.21
C VAL A 32 10.42 3.19 9.62
N GLY A 33 11.31 4.17 9.78
CA GLY A 33 12.01 4.44 11.03
C GLY A 33 13.24 3.55 11.24
N LEU A 34 14.16 4.00 12.10
CA LEU A 34 15.44 3.32 12.32
C LEU A 34 15.27 1.90 12.88
N SER A 35 14.40 1.73 13.88
CA SER A 35 14.16 0.43 14.53
C SER A 35 13.65 -0.62 13.54
N ALA A 36 12.69 -0.26 12.68
CA ALA A 36 12.17 -1.16 11.66
C ALA A 36 13.20 -1.42 10.56
N ALA A 37 13.94 -0.39 10.13
CA ALA A 37 15.02 -0.55 9.15
C ALA A 37 16.09 -1.53 9.63
N VAL A 38 16.51 -1.48 10.91
CA VAL A 38 17.45 -2.45 11.48
C VAL A 38 16.91 -3.88 11.41
N LYS A 39 15.62 -4.10 11.71
CA LYS A 39 15.00 -5.43 11.61
C LYS A 39 14.97 -5.93 10.17
N LEU A 40 14.61 -5.07 9.22
CA LEU A 40 14.56 -5.42 7.80
C LEU A 40 15.96 -5.70 7.24
N SER A 41 16.95 -4.89 7.62
CA SER A 41 18.34 -5.08 7.20
C SER A 41 19.00 -6.34 7.74
N LYS A 42 18.51 -6.91 8.85
CA LYS A 42 18.95 -8.24 9.29
C LYS A 42 18.58 -9.34 8.31
N ALA A 43 17.43 -9.23 7.64
CA ALA A 43 16.95 -10.22 6.68
C ALA A 43 17.41 -9.92 5.23
N TYR A 44 17.46 -8.64 4.86
CA TYR A 44 17.63 -8.19 3.48
C TYR A 44 18.84 -7.27 3.25
N GLY A 45 19.71 -7.11 4.25
CA GLY A 45 20.86 -6.20 4.19
C GLY A 45 21.74 -6.46 2.96
N GLY A 46 22.10 -5.38 2.27
CA GLY A 46 22.89 -5.40 1.04
C GLY A 46 22.07 -5.61 -0.24
N GLN A 47 20.76 -5.84 -0.15
CA GLN A 47 19.91 -6.11 -1.30
C GLN A 47 19.11 -4.88 -1.72
N THR A 48 18.85 -4.78 -3.02
CA THR A 48 17.84 -3.87 -3.58
C THR A 48 16.63 -4.70 -3.99
N ILE A 49 15.48 -4.41 -3.38
CA ILE A 49 14.24 -5.14 -3.61
C ILE A 49 13.31 -4.30 -4.47
N ILE A 50 12.71 -4.95 -5.47
CA ILE A 50 11.62 -4.39 -6.27
C ILE A 50 10.32 -4.53 -5.46
N LEU A 51 9.72 -3.41 -5.10
CA LEU A 51 8.45 -3.34 -4.40
C LEU A 51 7.27 -3.56 -5.35
N PRO A 52 6.52 -4.66 -5.18
CA PRO A 52 5.35 -4.91 -6.02
C PRO A 52 4.27 -3.86 -5.78
N LYS A 53 3.44 -3.63 -6.79
CA LYS A 53 2.26 -2.76 -6.67
C LYS A 53 1.25 -3.39 -5.71
N CYS A 54 0.97 -2.72 -4.60
CA CYS A 54 -0.04 -3.16 -3.60
C CYS A 54 -1.51 -3.06 -4.08
N ARG A 55 -1.76 -2.99 -5.39
CA ARG A 55 -3.10 -2.82 -5.99
C ARG A 55 -4.07 -3.90 -5.52
N ALA A 56 -3.63 -5.16 -5.43
CA ALA A 56 -4.46 -6.26 -4.97
C ALA A 56 -4.89 -6.08 -3.51
N ILE A 57 -3.96 -5.70 -2.64
CA ILE A 57 -4.21 -5.47 -1.21
C ILE A 57 -5.17 -4.29 -1.02
N TYR A 58 -4.92 -3.16 -1.68
CA TYR A 58 -5.82 -2.01 -1.60
C TYR A 58 -7.22 -2.32 -2.14
N ARG A 59 -7.31 -3.09 -3.23
CA ARG A 59 -8.59 -3.55 -3.76
C ARG A 59 -9.32 -4.44 -2.77
N ALA A 60 -8.62 -5.39 -2.14
CA ALA A 60 -9.20 -6.28 -1.13
C ALA A 60 -9.72 -5.49 0.08
N ARG A 61 -8.92 -4.56 0.61
CA ARG A 61 -9.33 -3.67 1.71
C ARG A 61 -10.57 -2.84 1.36
N ARG A 62 -10.58 -2.21 0.19
CA ARG A 62 -11.73 -1.44 -0.29
C ARG A 62 -12.97 -2.32 -0.44
N ASN A 63 -12.83 -3.54 -0.97
CA ASN A 63 -13.95 -4.46 -1.11
C ASN A 63 -14.49 -4.90 0.26
N ALA A 64 -13.63 -5.16 1.24
CA ALA A 64 -14.06 -5.46 2.60
C ALA A 64 -14.84 -4.29 3.22
N GLU A 65 -14.43 -3.05 2.96
CA GLU A 65 -15.17 -1.87 3.40
C GLU A 65 -16.55 -1.74 2.74
N VAL A 66 -16.65 -2.06 1.44
CA VAL A 66 -17.95 -2.13 0.74
C VAL A 66 -18.88 -3.15 1.39
N MET A 67 -18.38 -4.35 1.72
CA MET A 67 -19.17 -5.38 2.40
C MET A 67 -19.63 -4.90 3.78
N ARG A 68 -18.71 -4.33 4.58
CA ARG A 68 -19.01 -3.79 5.91
C ARG A 68 -20.08 -2.70 5.88
N MET A 69 -20.02 -1.79 4.91
CA MET A 69 -21.03 -0.74 4.77
C MET A 69 -22.40 -1.28 4.33
N ALA A 70 -22.42 -2.30 3.47
CA ALA A 70 -23.65 -2.96 3.06
C ALA A 70 -24.30 -3.73 4.22
N GLU A 71 -23.51 -4.44 5.02
CA GLU A 71 -23.96 -5.10 6.26
C GLU A 71 -24.54 -4.09 7.27
N ALA A 72 -23.98 -2.88 7.33
CA ALA A 72 -24.51 -1.78 8.11
C ALA A 72 -25.79 -1.13 7.53
N GLY A 73 -26.33 -1.67 6.43
CA GLY A 73 -27.58 -1.22 5.81
C GLY A 73 -27.46 0.03 4.91
N MET A 74 -26.24 0.46 4.55
CA MET A 74 -26.08 1.59 3.64
C MET A 74 -26.56 1.26 2.21
N SER A 75 -27.12 2.25 1.53
CA SER A 75 -27.52 2.11 0.12
C SER A 75 -26.29 2.02 -0.80
N ASN A 76 -26.43 1.31 -1.92
CA ASN A 76 -25.35 1.19 -2.92
C ASN A 76 -24.83 2.55 -3.41
N ARG A 77 -25.69 3.56 -3.51
CA ARG A 77 -25.33 4.93 -3.88
C ARG A 77 -24.42 5.58 -2.84
N ASN A 78 -24.77 5.47 -1.56
CA ASN A 78 -23.97 6.06 -0.47
C ASN A 78 -22.62 5.35 -0.33
N ILE A 79 -22.60 4.02 -0.48
CA ILE A 79 -21.36 3.23 -0.49
C ILE A 79 -20.47 3.68 -1.66
N ALA A 80 -21.04 3.75 -2.87
CA ALA A 80 -20.34 4.17 -4.08
C ALA A 80 -19.67 5.53 -3.91
N GLN A 81 -20.39 6.51 -3.34
CA GLN A 81 -19.85 7.82 -3.03
C GLN A 81 -18.73 7.77 -1.97
N ALA A 82 -18.91 6.97 -0.91
CA ALA A 82 -17.94 6.90 0.19
C ALA A 82 -16.61 6.23 -0.20
N VAL A 83 -16.64 5.23 -1.10
CA VAL A 83 -15.43 4.53 -1.56
C VAL A 83 -14.96 4.95 -2.96
N CYS A 84 -15.54 6.03 -3.51
CA CYS A 84 -15.25 6.57 -4.84
C CYS A 84 -15.36 5.53 -5.97
N LEU A 85 -16.47 4.78 -6.00
CA LEU A 85 -16.81 3.82 -7.05
C LEU A 85 -18.11 4.18 -7.75
N THR A 86 -18.38 3.51 -8.86
CA THR A 86 -19.72 3.50 -9.45
C THR A 86 -20.61 2.49 -8.72
N GLU A 87 -21.93 2.70 -8.72
CA GLU A 87 -22.88 1.73 -8.17
C GLU A 87 -22.79 0.36 -8.84
N ARG A 88 -22.43 0.31 -10.14
CA ARG A 88 -22.15 -0.94 -10.85
C ARG A 88 -20.97 -1.70 -10.23
N GLN A 89 -19.89 -0.98 -9.88
CA GLN A 89 -18.73 -1.61 -9.25
C GLN A 89 -19.03 -2.07 -7.83
N VAL A 90 -19.85 -1.33 -7.07
CA VAL A 90 -20.33 -1.77 -5.75
C VAL A 90 -21.10 -3.08 -5.88
N ARG A 91 -22.09 -3.15 -6.80
CA ARG A 91 -22.84 -4.40 -7.07
C ARG A 91 -21.93 -5.57 -7.46
N ASN A 92 -20.91 -5.33 -8.29
CA ASN A 92 -19.94 -6.36 -8.67
C ASN A 92 -19.07 -6.84 -7.49
N VAL A 93 -18.90 -6.02 -6.46
CA VAL A 93 -18.20 -6.43 -5.23
C VAL A 93 -19.13 -7.24 -4.34
N LEU A 94 -20.38 -6.80 -4.16
CA LEU A 94 -21.37 -7.48 -3.32
C LEU A 94 -21.87 -8.81 -3.91
N ALA A 95 -21.74 -9.01 -5.22
CA ALA A 95 -22.11 -10.25 -5.90
C ALA A 95 -21.01 -11.33 -5.86
N LYS A 96 -19.87 -11.05 -5.22
CA LYS A 96 -18.77 -12.00 -5.02
C LYS A 96 -18.83 -12.61 -3.64
#